data_AF-A0A1S9D2J9-F1
#
_entry.id   AF-A0A1S9D2J9-F1
#
_cell.length_a   1.000
_cell.length_b   1.000
_cell.length_c   1.000
_cell.angle_alpha   90.00
_cell.angle_beta   90.00
_cell.angle_gamma   90.00
#
_symmetry.space_group_name_H-M   'P 1'
#
loop_
_entity.id
_entity.type
_entity.pdbx_description
1 polymer ?
#
loop_
_entity_poly.entity_id
_entity_poly.type
_entity_poly.pdbx_seq_one_letter_code
_entity_poly.pdbx_strand_id
1 'polypeptide(L)'
;MTTQQFSTIDRHDLEQRIATHSLNNQDRHRGFALVNVLGEGAFEMARIPGSINIPHGNEDVFERRFAKDKEIIVYCASPDCHASDNVAAALVTRGFRRVYDYAGGLSDWQQGGYAIASWPSIDEAPTLPNASVRGEAGRVQLLIDALNSGHLA
;
A
#
# COMPACT_ATOMS: atom_id res chain seq x y z
N MET A 1 17.98 -18.27 -17.95
CA MET A 1 17.70 -17.97 -16.53
C MET A 1 16.28 -17.45 -16.49
N THR A 2 15.36 -18.15 -15.82
CA THR A 2 13.95 -17.73 -15.75
C THR A 2 13.88 -16.50 -14.87
N THR A 3 13.49 -15.36 -15.41
CA THR A 3 13.17 -14.17 -14.61
C THR A 3 12.10 -14.58 -13.62
N GLN A 4 12.40 -14.53 -12.33
CA GLN A 4 11.38 -14.71 -11.30
C GLN A 4 10.32 -13.62 -11.53
N GLN A 5 9.05 -13.99 -11.51
CA GLN A 5 7.93 -13.06 -11.67
C GLN A 5 7.30 -12.86 -10.29
N PHE A 6 6.87 -11.64 -9.97
CA PHE A 6 6.01 -11.40 -8.81
C PHE A 6 4.59 -11.93 -9.09
N SER A 7 3.78 -12.12 -8.05
CA SER A 7 2.38 -12.55 -8.22
C SER A 7 1.43 -11.41 -7.90
N THR A 8 0.39 -11.25 -8.70
CA THR A 8 -0.72 -10.34 -8.35
C THR A 8 -1.67 -11.04 -7.40
N ILE A 9 -2.19 -10.30 -6.42
CA ILE A 9 -3.23 -10.76 -5.48
C ILE A 9 -4.46 -9.87 -5.57
N ASP A 10 -5.60 -10.43 -5.20
CA ASP A 10 -6.84 -9.66 -5.06
C ASP A 10 -7.11 -9.23 -3.61
N ARG A 11 -8.25 -8.59 -3.39
CA ARG A 11 -8.69 -8.13 -2.07
C ARG A 11 -8.87 -9.28 -1.09
N HIS A 12 -9.45 -10.39 -1.55
CA HIS A 12 -9.72 -11.55 -0.71
C HIS A 12 -8.41 -12.16 -0.21
N ASP A 13 -7.41 -12.29 -1.09
CA ASP A 13 -6.07 -12.74 -0.70
C ASP A 13 -5.43 -11.82 0.34
N LEU A 14 -5.52 -10.50 0.16
CA LEU A 14 -4.98 -9.52 1.11
C LEU A 14 -5.70 -9.60 2.47
N GLU A 15 -7.03 -9.69 2.47
CA GLU A 15 -7.84 -9.89 3.68
C GLU A 15 -7.43 -11.16 4.42
N GLN A 16 -7.31 -12.29 3.71
CA GLN A 16 -6.89 -13.56 4.31
C GLN A 16 -5.50 -13.42 4.94
N ARG A 17 -4.56 -12.73 4.29
CA ARG A 17 -3.24 -12.47 4.87
C ARG A 17 -3.31 -11.61 6.11
N ILE A 18 -4.07 -10.52 6.11
CA ILE A 18 -4.26 -9.68 7.30
C ILE A 18 -4.87 -10.48 8.46
N ALA A 19 -5.82 -11.36 8.16
CA ALA A 19 -6.52 -12.17 9.17
C ALA A 19 -5.67 -13.32 9.73
N THR A 20 -4.81 -13.94 8.91
CA THR A 20 -4.14 -15.21 9.26
C THR A 20 -2.63 -15.08 9.42
N HIS A 21 -2.01 -14.05 8.85
CA HIS A 21 -0.58 -13.78 8.93
C HIS A 21 -0.35 -12.47 9.68
N SER A 22 0.72 -12.41 10.48
CA SER A 22 1.05 -11.16 11.17
C SER A 22 1.58 -10.13 10.17
N LEU A 23 0.79 -9.09 9.89
CA LEU A 23 1.31 -7.85 9.30
C LEU A 23 2.41 -7.33 10.24
N ASN A 24 3.64 -7.22 9.74
CA ASN A 24 4.79 -6.82 10.54
C ASN A 24 5.83 -6.09 9.69
N ASN A 25 5.71 -4.77 9.62
CA ASN A 25 6.64 -3.90 8.88
C ASN A 25 7.94 -3.59 9.63
N GLN A 26 8.09 -4.06 10.87
CA GLN A 26 9.24 -3.78 11.73
C GLN A 26 10.23 -4.96 11.79
N ASP A 27 9.75 -6.18 11.57
CA ASP A 27 10.59 -7.38 11.55
C ASP A 27 11.10 -7.67 10.13
N ARG A 28 12.42 -7.83 10.00
CA ARG A 28 13.11 -8.07 8.73
C ARG A 28 12.72 -9.41 8.07
N HIS A 29 12.28 -10.40 8.85
CA HIS A 29 12.06 -11.78 8.40
C HIS A 29 10.63 -12.29 8.62
N ARG A 30 10.00 -11.95 9.75
CA ARG A 30 8.74 -12.57 10.20
C ARG A 30 7.51 -11.80 9.74
N GLY A 31 6.45 -12.52 9.37
CA GLY A 31 5.22 -11.90 8.88
C GLY A 31 5.40 -11.25 7.51
N PHE A 32 4.41 -10.49 7.07
CA PHE A 32 4.48 -9.77 5.78
C PHE A 32 4.58 -8.26 5.96
N ALA A 33 5.19 -7.60 4.99
CA ALA A 33 5.17 -6.14 4.88
C ALA A 33 4.07 -5.71 3.91
N LEU A 34 3.30 -4.69 4.29
CA LEU A 34 2.33 -4.04 3.41
C LEU A 34 2.81 -2.62 3.12
N VAL A 35 3.11 -2.35 1.86
CA VAL A 35 3.84 -1.14 1.46
C VAL A 35 3.06 -0.38 0.39
N ASN A 36 2.71 0.86 0.71
CA ASN A 36 2.24 1.81 -0.28
C ASN A 36 3.45 2.44 -0.99
N VAL A 37 3.40 2.48 -2.31
CA VAL A 37 4.52 2.99 -3.13
C VAL A 37 4.27 4.36 -3.77
N LEU A 38 3.18 5.03 -3.40
CA LEU A 38 2.93 6.41 -3.84
C LEU A 38 3.78 7.39 -3.03
N GLY A 39 3.79 8.66 -3.44
CA GLY A 39 4.43 9.74 -2.70
C GLY A 39 3.86 9.89 -1.28
N GLU A 40 4.67 10.43 -0.37
CA GLU A 40 4.35 10.56 1.04
C GLU A 40 3.02 11.28 1.28
N GLY A 41 2.75 12.38 0.57
CA GLY A 41 1.49 13.13 0.71
C GLY A 41 0.25 12.30 0.35
N ALA A 42 0.34 11.42 -0.66
CA ALA A 42 -0.76 10.53 -1.02
C ALA A 42 -1.05 9.52 0.09
N PHE A 43 0.02 8.93 0.65
CA PHE A 43 -0.05 7.97 1.74
C PHE A 43 -0.56 8.57 3.06
N GLU A 44 -0.14 9.81 3.36
CA GLU A 44 -0.63 10.57 4.50
C GLU A 44 -2.12 10.83 4.38
N MET A 45 -2.62 11.21 3.20
CA MET A 45 -4.03 11.48 3.01
C MET A 45 -4.91 10.23 3.07
N ALA A 46 -4.48 9.12 2.49
CA ALA A 46 -5.23 7.87 2.56
C ALA A 46 -4.34 6.63 2.31
N ARG A 47 -4.50 5.61 3.15
CA ARG A 47 -3.77 4.33 3.06
C ARG A 47 -4.56 3.17 3.66
N ILE A 48 -4.16 1.94 3.31
CA ILE A 48 -4.63 0.73 3.98
C ILE A 48 -4.06 0.72 5.42
N PRO A 49 -4.88 0.52 6.47
CA PRO A 49 -4.40 0.53 7.84
C PRO A 49 -3.23 -0.43 8.08
N GLY A 50 -2.24 0.05 8.84
CA GLY A 50 -1.04 -0.72 9.14
C GLY A 50 0.01 -0.75 8.03
N SER A 51 -0.25 -0.26 6.82
CA SER A 51 0.79 -0.16 5.79
C SER A 51 1.87 0.87 6.15
N ILE A 52 3.06 0.72 5.56
CA ILE A 52 4.13 1.74 5.55
C ILE A 52 4.25 2.36 4.16
N ASN A 53 4.95 3.50 4.07
CA ASN A 53 5.25 4.13 2.79
C ASN A 53 6.72 3.93 2.40
N ILE A 54 6.93 3.47 1.17
CA ILE A 54 8.23 3.51 0.50
C ILE A 54 7.94 3.92 -0.95
N PRO A 55 8.08 5.21 -1.30
CA PRO A 55 7.74 5.70 -2.63
C PRO A 55 8.52 4.98 -3.74
N HIS A 56 7.88 4.81 -4.91
CA HIS A 56 8.54 4.34 -6.12
C HIS A 56 9.80 5.16 -6.42
N GLY A 57 10.89 4.47 -6.80
CA GLY A 57 12.22 5.06 -6.93
C GLY A 57 13.11 4.92 -5.69
N ASN A 58 12.55 4.49 -4.55
CA ASN A 58 13.28 4.24 -3.29
C ASN A 58 13.42 2.74 -2.98
N GLU A 59 13.60 1.88 -3.98
CA GLU A 59 13.62 0.42 -3.79
C GLU A 59 14.82 -0.06 -2.94
N ASP A 60 15.87 0.75 -2.82
CA ASP A 60 17.01 0.52 -1.93
C ASP A 60 16.61 0.47 -0.44
N VAL A 61 15.54 1.18 -0.05
CA VAL A 61 14.98 1.14 1.30
C VAL A 61 14.49 -0.26 1.64
N PHE A 62 13.88 -0.98 0.69
CA PHE A 62 13.41 -2.36 0.93
C PHE A 62 14.58 -3.28 1.27
N GLU A 63 15.73 -3.15 0.61
CA GLU A 63 16.91 -3.99 0.85
C GLU A 63 17.50 -3.78 2.25
N ARG A 64 17.49 -2.53 2.72
CA ARG A 64 17.89 -2.17 4.08
C ARG A 64 16.91 -2.71 5.12
N ARG A 65 15.61 -2.71 4.81
CA ARG A 65 14.56 -3.00 5.79
C ARG A 65 14.17 -4.47 5.87
N PHE A 66 14.20 -5.21 4.76
CA PHE A 66 13.65 -6.55 4.65
C PHE A 66 14.66 -7.56 4.13
N ALA A 67 14.56 -8.80 4.61
CA ALA A 67 15.31 -9.93 4.06
C ALA A 67 14.72 -10.37 2.72
N LYS A 68 15.53 -11.05 1.89
CA LYS A 68 15.13 -11.47 0.54
C LYS A 68 13.98 -12.50 0.51
N ASP A 69 13.70 -13.15 1.63
CA ASP A 69 12.56 -14.06 1.84
C ASP A 69 11.38 -13.44 2.59
N LYS A 70 11.48 -12.18 3.00
CA LYS A 70 10.34 -11.47 3.56
C LYS A 70 9.23 -11.44 2.52
N GLU A 71 8.01 -11.72 2.98
CA GLU A 71 6.81 -11.49 2.17
C GLU A 71 6.52 -10.00 2.09
N ILE A 72 6.48 -9.45 0.88
CA ILE A 72 6.28 -8.03 0.62
C ILE A 72 5.09 -7.90 -0.31
N ILE A 73 4.08 -7.18 0.14
CA ILE A 73 2.91 -6.81 -0.64
C ILE A 73 3.00 -5.33 -0.93
N VAL A 74 3.09 -4.96 -2.19
CA VAL A 74 3.05 -3.57 -2.64
C VAL A 74 1.68 -3.23 -3.20
N TYR A 75 1.26 -1.98 -3.05
CA TYR A 75 0.03 -1.47 -3.65
C TYR A 75 0.17 0.02 -3.98
N CYS A 76 -0.60 0.49 -4.95
CA CYS A 76 -0.73 1.91 -5.25
C CYS A 76 -2.21 2.35 -5.26
N ALA A 77 -2.59 3.35 -6.06
CA ALA A 77 -3.90 3.99 -5.94
C ALA A 77 -5.06 3.08 -6.39
N SER A 78 -4.90 2.44 -7.55
CA SER A 78 -5.99 1.78 -8.28
C SER A 78 -5.43 0.88 -9.39
N PRO A 79 -6.27 0.10 -10.09
CA PRO A 79 -5.85 -0.74 -11.22
C PRO A 79 -5.13 0.00 -12.36
N ASP A 80 -5.45 1.28 -12.58
CA ASP A 80 -4.84 2.10 -13.63
C ASP A 80 -3.46 2.68 -13.24
N CYS A 81 -3.00 2.41 -12.02
CA CYS A 81 -1.72 2.89 -11.52
C CYS A 81 -0.66 1.80 -11.64
N HIS A 82 0.42 2.10 -12.37
CA HIS A 82 1.56 1.20 -12.60
C HIS A 82 2.75 1.47 -11.67
N ALA A 83 2.53 2.03 -10.48
CA ALA A 83 3.64 2.23 -9.55
C ALA A 83 4.00 0.91 -8.84
N SER A 84 3.00 0.13 -8.41
CA SER A 84 3.22 -1.06 -7.61
C SER A 84 3.74 -2.26 -8.41
N ASP A 85 3.30 -2.47 -9.64
CA ASP A 85 3.84 -3.50 -10.53
C ASP A 85 5.30 -3.23 -10.91
N ASN A 86 5.67 -1.97 -11.18
CA ASN A 86 7.04 -1.54 -11.44
C ASN A 86 7.95 -1.76 -10.23
N VAL A 87 7.50 -1.38 -9.02
CA VAL A 87 8.24 -1.67 -7.78
C VAL A 87 8.36 -3.18 -7.57
N ALA A 88 7.28 -3.94 -7.77
CA ALA A 88 7.30 -5.39 -7.59
C ALA A 88 8.31 -6.06 -8.53
N ALA A 89 8.35 -5.66 -9.80
CA ALA A 89 9.34 -6.11 -10.78
C ALA A 89 10.77 -5.79 -10.32
N ALA A 90 11.02 -4.55 -9.88
CA ALA A 90 12.32 -4.11 -9.42
C ALA A 90 12.80 -4.90 -8.18
N LEU A 91 11.91 -5.19 -7.23
CA LEU A 91 12.23 -5.99 -6.05
C LEU A 91 12.63 -7.42 -6.43
N VAL A 92 11.93 -8.03 -7.40
CA VAL A 92 12.30 -9.36 -7.88
C VAL A 92 13.65 -9.35 -8.59
N THR A 93 13.94 -8.34 -9.43
CA THR A 93 15.28 -8.17 -10.02
C THR A 93 16.38 -8.00 -8.95
N ARG A 94 16.04 -7.37 -7.82
CA ARG A 94 16.92 -7.24 -6.64
C ARG A 94 16.99 -8.52 -5.79
N GLY A 95 16.34 -9.61 -6.19
CA GLY A 95 16.42 -10.93 -5.55
C GLY A 95 15.44 -11.16 -4.40
N PHE A 96 14.42 -10.31 -4.22
CA PHE A 96 13.31 -10.62 -3.32
C PHE A 96 12.46 -11.74 -3.91
N ARG A 97 12.15 -12.75 -3.08
CA ARG A 97 11.58 -14.02 -3.55
C ARG A 97 10.07 -14.15 -3.35
N ARG A 98 9.48 -13.32 -2.48
CA ARG A 98 8.07 -13.38 -2.08
C ARG A 98 7.45 -11.98 -2.22
N VAL A 99 7.35 -11.54 -3.46
CA VAL A 99 6.82 -10.21 -3.82
C VAL A 99 5.44 -10.38 -4.43
N TYR A 100 4.49 -9.60 -3.92
CA TYR A 100 3.11 -9.59 -4.37
C TYR A 100 2.66 -8.17 -4.69
N ASP A 101 1.93 -8.01 -5.79
CA ASP A 101 1.28 -6.76 -6.16
C ASP A 101 -0.22 -6.86 -5.87
N TYR A 102 -0.74 -5.97 -5.02
CA TYR A 102 -2.17 -5.82 -4.84
C TYR A 102 -2.70 -4.79 -5.85
N ALA A 103 -2.98 -5.28 -7.06
CA ALA A 103 -3.31 -4.46 -8.23
C ALA A 103 -4.60 -3.65 -8.07
N GLY A 104 -5.53 -4.08 -7.21
CA GLY A 104 -6.74 -3.32 -6.88
C GLY A 104 -6.43 -1.96 -6.22
N GLY A 105 -5.29 -1.86 -5.53
CA GLY A 105 -4.86 -0.66 -4.86
C GLY A 105 -5.80 -0.21 -3.74
N LEU A 106 -5.61 1.04 -3.31
CA LEU A 106 -6.45 1.65 -2.27
C LEU A 106 -7.93 1.76 -2.70
N SER A 107 -8.19 1.98 -3.98
CA SER A 107 -9.53 2.08 -4.54
C SER A 107 -10.36 0.81 -4.34
N ASP A 108 -9.81 -0.35 -4.68
CA ASP A 108 -10.49 -1.64 -4.48
C ASP A 108 -10.71 -1.94 -2.99
N TRP A 109 -9.73 -1.62 -2.13
CA TRP A 109 -9.85 -1.74 -0.67
C TRP A 109 -11.03 -0.91 -0.14
N GLN A 110 -11.14 0.35 -0.58
CA GLN A 110 -12.23 1.23 -0.19
C GLN A 110 -13.59 0.77 -0.73
N GLN A 111 -13.66 0.31 -1.98
CA GLN A 111 -14.89 -0.25 -2.56
C GLN A 111 -15.38 -1.49 -1.81
N GLY A 112 -14.46 -2.25 -1.18
CA GLY A 112 -14.78 -3.32 -0.26
C GLY A 112 -15.44 -2.87 1.06
N GLY A 113 -15.51 -1.56 1.33
CA GLY A 113 -16.10 -0.99 2.54
C GLY A 113 -15.17 -1.04 3.76
N TYR A 114 -13.88 -1.26 3.57
CA TYR A 114 -12.91 -1.35 4.66
C TYR A 114 -12.46 0.02 5.16
N ALA A 115 -12.02 0.04 6.42
CA ALA A 115 -11.44 1.23 7.02
C ALA A 115 -10.17 1.65 6.27
N ILE A 116 -9.98 2.96 6.14
CA ILE A 116 -8.77 3.60 5.62
C ILE A 116 -8.12 4.39 6.76
N ALA A 117 -6.80 4.53 6.72
CA ALA A 117 -6.08 5.42 7.62
C ALA A 117 -5.64 6.69 6.88
N SER A 118 -5.56 7.80 7.59
CA SER A 118 -5.09 9.10 7.11
C SER A 118 -4.26 9.79 8.19
N TRP A 119 -3.68 10.95 7.88
CA TRP A 119 -2.97 11.83 8.80
C TRP A 119 -3.72 13.17 8.94
N PRO A 120 -3.84 13.74 10.16
CA PRO A 120 -3.46 13.14 11.43
C PRO A 120 -4.31 11.90 11.72
N SER A 121 -3.72 10.88 12.34
CA SER A 121 -4.43 9.68 12.80
C SER A 121 -5.70 10.15 13.51
N ILE A 122 -6.84 9.52 13.26
CA ILE A 122 -8.13 9.94 13.86
C ILE A 122 -8.06 9.90 15.41
N ASP A 123 -7.05 9.24 15.97
CA ASP A 123 -6.69 9.22 17.40
C ASP A 123 -5.88 10.46 17.90
N GLU A 124 -5.27 11.26 17.01
CA GLU A 124 -4.42 12.42 17.33
C GLU A 124 -4.89 13.76 16.74
N ALA A 125 -6.02 13.79 16.04
CA ALA A 125 -6.58 15.06 15.58
C ALA A 125 -6.95 15.95 16.79
N PRO A 126 -6.39 17.16 16.97
CA PRO A 126 -6.91 18.10 17.96
C PRO A 126 -8.37 18.33 17.63
N THR A 127 -9.26 18.01 18.58
CA THR A 127 -10.73 17.96 18.44
C THR A 127 -11.26 19.06 17.51
N LEU A 128 -11.41 18.76 16.23
CA LEU A 128 -12.16 19.59 15.30
C LEU A 128 -13.62 19.19 15.46
N PRO A 129 -14.50 20.10 15.92
CA PRO A 129 -15.90 19.78 16.04
C PRO A 129 -16.45 19.67 14.61
N ASN A 130 -16.99 18.50 14.27
CA ASN A 130 -17.72 18.15 13.04
C ASN A 130 -16.90 17.55 11.89
N ALA A 131 -16.33 16.35 12.08
CA ALA A 131 -16.11 15.42 10.98
C ALA A 131 -17.28 14.42 10.93
N SER A 132 -18.32 14.76 10.16
CA SER A 132 -19.42 13.83 9.88
C SER A 132 -18.91 12.70 8.97
N VAL A 133 -18.89 11.48 9.50
CA VAL A 133 -18.42 10.22 8.87
C VAL A 133 -19.05 9.91 7.49
N ARG A 134 -20.08 10.64 7.05
CA ARG A 134 -20.71 10.49 5.72
C ARG A 134 -19.99 11.22 4.56
N GLY A 135 -18.93 12.00 4.82
CA GLY A 135 -18.20 12.76 3.79
C GLY A 135 -16.83 12.20 3.36
N GLU A 136 -16.32 11.19 4.04
CA GLU A 136 -14.93 10.73 3.88
C GLU A 136 -14.72 9.92 2.59
N ALA A 137 -15.66 9.03 2.25
CA ALA A 137 -15.59 8.26 1.01
C ALA A 137 -15.51 9.15 -0.24
N GLY A 138 -16.25 10.26 -0.26
CA GLY A 138 -16.20 11.24 -1.35
C GLY A 138 -14.89 12.03 -1.42
N ARG A 139 -14.30 12.39 -0.26
CA ARG A 139 -12.99 13.05 -0.22
C ARG A 139 -11.87 12.13 -0.70
N VAL A 140 -11.96 10.83 -0.40
CA VAL A 140 -10.95 9.85 -0.80
C VAL A 140 -11.08 9.48 -2.27
N GLN A 141 -12.31 9.39 -2.82
CA GLN A 141 -12.51 9.19 -4.24
C GLN A 141 -11.93 10.37 -5.06
N LEU A 142 -12.20 11.62 -4.66
CA LEU A 142 -11.60 12.81 -5.27
C LEU A 142 -10.06 12.78 -5.22
N LEU A 143 -9.52 12.14 -4.19
CA LEU A 143 -8.08 11.97 -3.98
C LEU A 143 -7.50 10.91 -4.91
N ILE A 144 -8.16 9.76 -5.05
CA ILE A 144 -7.81 8.73 -6.04
C ILE A 144 -7.85 9.34 -7.44
N ASP A 145 -8.89 10.12 -7.75
CA ASP A 145 -9.00 10.84 -9.03
C ASP A 145 -7.85 11.86 -9.21
N ALA A 146 -7.46 12.57 -8.16
CA ALA A 146 -6.32 13.51 -8.17
C ALA A 146 -4.95 12.82 -8.36
N LEU A 147 -4.77 11.63 -7.77
CA LEU A 147 -3.58 10.81 -7.95
C LEU A 147 -3.50 10.26 -9.37
N ASN A 148 -4.62 9.77 -9.90
CA ASN A 148 -4.70 9.21 -11.25
C ASN A 148 -4.58 10.28 -12.35
N SER A 149 -4.93 11.53 -12.05
CA SER A 149 -4.78 12.67 -12.97
C SER A 149 -3.40 13.34 -12.93
N GLY A 150 -2.46 12.83 -12.12
CA GLY A 150 -1.09 13.36 -12.02
C GLY A 150 -1.00 14.73 -11.33
N HIS A 151 -2.06 15.16 -10.64
CA HIS A 151 -2.10 16.47 -9.97
C HIS A 151 -1.30 16.50 -8.66
N LEU A 152 -0.90 15.33 -8.16
CA LEU A 152 -0.24 15.12 -6.87
C LEU A 152 1.02 14.23 -6.99
N ALA A 153 1.55 14.07 -8.21
CA ALA A 153 2.77 13.30 -8.49
C ALA A 153 4.04 14.10 -8.18
#